data_AF-A0A962B5Q7-F1
#
_entry.id   AF-A0A962B5Q7-F1
#
_cell.length_a   1.000
_cell.length_b   1.000
_cell.length_c   1.000
_cell.angle_alpha   90.00
_cell.angle_beta   90.00
_cell.angle_gamma   90.00
#
_symmetry.space_group_name_H-M   'P 1'
#
loop_
_entity.id
_entity.type
_entity.pdbx_description
1 polymer ?
#
loop_
_entity_poly.entity_id
_entity_poly.type
_entity_poly.pdbx_seq_one_letter_code
_entity_poly.pdbx_strand_id
1 'polypeptide(L)'
;GFAEVRKGTRKLNDPDVVKAAEYLQDIYPCFEEGALGTAYTEGKALFALGRGAMLEGGSADYAGFKQTNPKIDVGVVPFPAVDGGTPATVTGMQDTFSVNSKSAHPDEAIKFIQWLIAPEAAQMVADTITLSNTVGVAPSDNPVMMQMVQASHSNDVRVWYEFPETGDVFAAVQQNAAALFLKKMTPQEFADKLQAAVKPSGG
;
A
#
# COMPACT_ATOMS: atom_id res chain seq x y z
N GLY A 1 8.66 -3.37 15.83
CA GLY A 1 7.99 -3.57 14.53
C GLY A 1 6.61 -4.20 14.71
N PHE A 2 6.10 -4.87 13.67
CA PHE A 2 4.75 -5.44 13.66
C PHE A 2 4.59 -6.67 14.58
N ALA A 3 5.63 -7.49 14.73
CA ALA A 3 5.61 -8.65 15.62
C ALA A 3 5.35 -8.25 17.08
N GLU A 4 5.83 -7.09 17.49
CA GLU A 4 5.64 -6.52 18.83
C GLU A 4 4.22 -5.97 19.01
N VAL A 5 3.61 -5.44 17.96
CA VAL A 5 2.17 -5.07 17.96
C VAL A 5 1.31 -6.32 18.15
N ARG A 6 1.59 -7.40 17.41
CA ARG A 6 0.88 -8.69 17.57
C ARG A 6 1.03 -9.29 18.97
N LYS A 7 2.21 -9.13 19.59
CA LYS A 7 2.50 -9.58 20.96
C LYS A 7 1.97 -8.63 22.04
N GLY A 8 1.47 -7.44 21.67
CA GLY A 8 1.00 -6.42 22.60
C GLY A 8 2.10 -5.67 23.35
N THR A 9 3.38 -5.88 23.00
CA THR A 9 4.52 -5.18 23.62
C THR A 9 4.81 -3.82 22.98
N ARG A 10 4.18 -3.52 21.84
CA ARG A 10 4.14 -2.20 21.20
C ARG A 10 2.69 -1.86 20.86
N LYS A 11 2.31 -0.60 20.94
CA LYS A 11 0.93 -0.15 20.71
C LYS A 11 0.87 0.86 19.58
N LEU A 12 -0.26 0.88 18.88
CA LEU A 12 -0.58 1.86 17.85
C LEU A 12 -0.93 3.24 18.41
N ASN A 13 -0.94 3.39 19.74
CA ASN A 13 -1.05 4.67 20.42
C ASN A 13 0.21 5.04 21.23
N ASP A 14 1.33 4.40 20.92
CA ASP A 14 2.64 4.84 21.42
C ASP A 14 2.99 6.23 20.83
N PRO A 15 3.78 7.06 21.54
CA PRO A 15 4.00 8.46 21.16
C PRO A 15 4.54 8.70 19.74
N ASP A 16 5.33 7.77 19.22
CA ASP A 16 5.85 7.82 17.85
C ASP A 16 4.77 7.54 16.79
N VAL A 17 3.78 6.68 17.09
CA VAL A 17 2.63 6.46 16.20
C VAL A 17 1.67 7.63 16.24
N VAL A 18 1.48 8.27 17.40
CA VAL A 18 0.69 9.51 17.52
C VAL A 18 1.30 10.63 16.68
N LYS A 19 2.63 10.77 16.68
CA LYS A 19 3.34 11.72 15.79
C LYS A 19 3.12 11.41 14.31
N ALA A 20 3.02 10.14 13.92
CA ALA A 20 2.68 9.78 12.54
C ALA A 20 1.25 10.22 12.18
N ALA A 21 0.29 10.10 13.08
CA ALA A 21 -1.07 10.62 12.86
C ALA A 21 -1.10 12.16 12.80
N GLU A 22 -0.27 12.85 13.60
CA GLU A 22 -0.08 14.31 13.51
C GLU A 22 0.50 14.71 12.15
N TYR A 23 1.54 14.01 11.69
CA TYR A 23 2.12 14.23 10.37
C TYR A 23 1.09 14.08 9.24
N LEU A 24 0.26 13.02 9.27
CA LEU A 24 -0.82 12.82 8.32
C LEU A 24 -1.84 13.98 8.34
N GLN A 25 -2.20 14.46 9.53
CA GLN A 25 -3.07 15.62 9.69
C GLN A 25 -2.42 16.90 9.12
N ASP A 26 -1.11 17.06 9.27
CA ASP A 26 -0.37 18.25 8.82
C ASP A 26 -0.12 18.30 7.32
N ILE A 27 -0.01 17.15 6.64
CA ILE A 27 0.13 17.10 5.18
C ILE A 27 -1.22 17.21 4.44
N TYR A 28 -2.35 17.05 5.14
CA TYR A 28 -3.69 17.11 4.51
C TYR A 28 -3.94 18.40 3.70
N PRO A 29 -3.50 19.60 4.13
CA PRO A 29 -3.62 20.82 3.32
C PRO A 29 -2.86 20.80 1.99
N CYS A 30 -1.95 19.84 1.76
CA CYS A 30 -1.25 19.66 0.49
C CYS A 30 -2.05 18.84 -0.54
N PHE A 31 -3.13 18.18 -0.11
CA PHE A 31 -4.03 17.45 -1.01
C PHE A 31 -4.94 18.41 -1.76
N GLU A 32 -5.58 17.93 -2.82
CA GLU A 32 -6.55 18.72 -3.58
C GLU A 32 -7.76 19.11 -2.73
N GLU A 33 -8.39 20.23 -3.08
CA GLU A 33 -9.63 20.64 -2.43
C GLU A 33 -10.69 19.55 -2.59
N GLY A 34 -11.26 19.11 -1.47
CA GLY A 34 -12.27 18.04 -1.48
C GLY A 34 -11.71 16.63 -1.56
N ALA A 35 -10.40 16.42 -1.36
CA ALA A 35 -9.75 15.10 -1.44
C ALA A 35 -10.45 13.95 -0.70
N LEU A 36 -11.12 14.24 0.42
CA LEU A 36 -11.89 13.22 1.18
C LEU A 36 -13.12 12.68 0.43
N GLY A 37 -13.62 13.43 -0.56
CA GLY A 37 -14.70 13.04 -1.45
C GLY A 37 -14.24 12.57 -2.83
N THR A 38 -12.97 12.82 -3.19
CA THR A 38 -12.39 12.38 -4.46
C THR A 38 -12.20 10.87 -4.45
N ALA A 39 -12.77 10.19 -5.45
CA ALA A 39 -12.53 8.76 -5.62
C ALA A 39 -11.11 8.51 -6.12
N TYR A 40 -10.49 7.39 -5.72
CA TYR A 40 -9.12 7.05 -6.16
C TYR A 40 -8.96 7.06 -7.69
N THR A 41 -9.96 6.56 -8.43
CA THR A 41 -9.96 6.58 -9.90
C THR A 41 -9.96 7.99 -10.48
N GLU A 42 -10.62 8.94 -9.83
CA GLU A 42 -10.63 10.34 -10.22
C GLU A 42 -9.29 11.02 -9.91
N GLY A 43 -8.74 10.80 -8.71
CA GLY A 43 -7.41 11.30 -8.33
C GLY A 43 -6.32 10.84 -9.30
N LYS A 44 -6.37 9.58 -9.74
CA LYS A 44 -5.47 9.04 -10.79
C LYS A 44 -5.60 9.76 -12.13
N ALA A 45 -6.83 10.05 -12.56
CA ALA A 45 -7.07 10.77 -13.80
C ALA A 45 -6.53 12.22 -13.71
N LEU A 46 -6.78 12.90 -12.58
CA LEU A 46 -6.24 14.24 -12.32
C LEU A 46 -4.72 14.26 -12.37
N PHE A 47 -4.06 13.33 -11.67
CA PHE A 47 -2.60 13.21 -11.69
C PHE A 47 -2.06 12.96 -13.10
N ALA A 48 -2.64 12.01 -13.84
CA ALA A 48 -2.20 11.68 -15.20
C ALA A 48 -2.35 12.86 -16.19
N LEU A 49 -3.32 13.74 -15.94
CA LEU A 49 -3.55 14.99 -16.70
C LEU A 49 -2.69 16.16 -16.20
N GLY A 50 -1.77 15.94 -15.26
CA GLY A 50 -0.88 16.96 -14.71
C GLY A 50 -1.60 17.97 -13.80
N ARG A 51 -2.72 17.58 -13.19
CA ARG A 51 -3.48 18.42 -12.22
C ARG A 51 -3.07 18.20 -10.77
N GLY A 52 -2.12 17.29 -10.51
CA GLY A 52 -1.46 17.10 -9.22
C GLY A 52 0.04 16.88 -9.43
N ALA A 53 0.88 17.37 -8.51
CA ALA A 53 2.33 17.20 -8.58
C ALA A 53 2.78 15.82 -8.07
N MET A 54 2.03 15.23 -7.14
CA MET A 54 2.27 13.92 -6.55
C MET A 54 0.93 13.20 -6.39
N LEU A 55 0.99 11.87 -6.35
CA LEU A 55 -0.13 10.99 -6.06
C LEU A 55 0.41 9.85 -5.19
N GLU A 56 -0.27 9.56 -4.08
CA GLU A 56 -0.07 8.30 -3.38
C GLU A 56 -0.67 7.17 -4.24
N GLY A 57 0.17 6.23 -4.67
CA GLY A 57 -0.24 5.18 -5.58
C GLY A 57 0.77 4.05 -5.68
N GLY A 58 0.41 3.02 -6.45
CA GLY A 58 1.18 1.78 -6.57
C GLY A 58 1.69 1.52 -7.98
N SER A 59 2.50 0.46 -8.09
CA SER A 59 3.02 -0.04 -9.38
C SER A 59 1.93 -0.32 -10.41
N ALA A 60 0.76 -0.79 -9.95
CA ALA A 60 -0.36 -1.13 -10.81
C ALA A 60 -0.98 0.08 -11.53
N ASP A 61 -0.77 1.30 -11.02
CA ASP A 61 -1.41 2.49 -11.57
C ASP A 61 -0.69 3.03 -12.81
N TYR A 62 0.58 2.67 -13.00
CA TYR A 62 1.40 3.21 -14.09
C TYR A 62 0.80 2.93 -15.48
N ALA A 63 0.27 1.72 -15.71
CA ALA A 63 -0.38 1.37 -16.96
C ALA A 63 -1.58 2.29 -17.24
N GLY A 64 -2.39 2.59 -16.21
CA GLY A 64 -3.52 3.52 -16.31
C GLY A 64 -3.10 4.96 -16.60
N PHE A 65 -1.97 5.41 -16.02
CA PHE A 65 -1.42 6.73 -16.33
C PHE A 65 -1.00 6.83 -17.79
N LYS A 66 -0.31 5.82 -18.32
CA LYS A 66 0.11 5.78 -19.74
C LYS A 66 -1.07 5.70 -20.70
N GLN A 67 -2.15 5.01 -20.32
CA GLN A 67 -3.37 4.98 -21.12
C GLN A 67 -4.03 6.37 -21.19
N THR A 68 -4.08 7.09 -20.07
CA THR A 68 -4.69 8.43 -19.99
C THR A 68 -3.81 9.49 -20.67
N ASN A 69 -2.50 9.44 -20.44
CA ASN A 69 -1.52 10.35 -20.99
C ASN A 69 -0.26 9.58 -21.41
N PRO A 70 -0.14 9.19 -22.70
CA PRO A 70 1.01 8.44 -23.21
C PRO A 70 2.36 9.15 -23.07
N LYS A 71 2.35 10.48 -22.86
CA LYS A 71 3.56 11.31 -22.71
C LYS A 71 3.89 11.64 -21.25
N ILE A 72 3.15 11.07 -20.30
CA ILE A 72 3.40 11.32 -18.88
C ILE A 72 4.84 10.96 -18.52
N ASP A 73 5.49 11.84 -17.76
CA ASP A 73 6.83 11.69 -17.22
C ASP A 73 6.72 11.73 -15.69
N VAL A 74 6.85 10.57 -15.06
CA VAL A 74 6.65 10.40 -13.62
C VAL A 74 7.83 9.63 -13.04
N GLY A 75 8.17 9.96 -11.80
CA GLY A 75 9.15 9.23 -11.01
C GLY A 75 8.53 8.71 -9.72
N VAL A 76 9.32 7.92 -8.99
CA VAL A 76 8.92 7.32 -7.72
C VAL A 76 9.78 7.87 -6.61
N VAL A 77 9.14 8.31 -5.53
CA VAL A 77 9.79 8.68 -4.28
C VAL A 77 9.16 7.86 -3.14
N PRO A 78 9.94 7.30 -2.21
CA PRO A 78 9.37 6.67 -1.02
C PRO A 78 8.65 7.71 -0.16
N PHE A 79 7.68 7.25 0.62
CA PHE A 79 6.93 8.11 1.54
C PHE A 79 7.89 8.69 2.60
N PRO A 80 7.85 10.01 2.86
CA PRO A 80 8.76 10.65 3.79
C PRO A 80 8.58 10.13 5.22
N ALA A 81 9.68 10.02 5.96
CA ALA A 81 9.61 9.79 7.40
C ALA A 81 9.18 11.08 8.13
N VAL A 82 8.41 10.90 9.20
CA VAL A 82 7.84 11.99 10.03
C VAL A 82 8.92 12.95 10.56
N ASP A 83 10.07 12.38 10.92
CA ASP A 83 11.15 13.01 11.67
C ASP A 83 12.47 13.03 10.89
N GLY A 84 12.39 13.02 9.54
CA GLY A 84 13.57 13.04 8.66
C GLY A 84 14.39 11.75 8.71
N GLY A 85 13.84 10.70 9.31
CA GLY A 85 14.36 9.34 9.24
C GLY A 85 14.30 8.75 7.83
N THR A 86 14.51 7.44 7.72
CA THR A 86 14.56 6.76 6.42
C THR A 86 13.17 6.74 5.77
N PRO A 87 12.99 7.36 4.58
CA PRO A 87 11.75 7.25 3.81
C PRO A 87 11.42 5.78 3.53
N ALA A 88 10.14 5.46 3.45
CA ALA A 88 9.68 4.08 3.35
C ALA A 88 8.81 3.85 2.13
N THR A 89 8.95 2.69 1.50
CA THR A 89 7.92 2.11 0.65
C THR A 89 7.01 1.20 1.47
N VAL A 90 5.83 0.91 0.94
CA VAL A 90 4.92 -0.07 1.51
C VAL A 90 4.67 -1.16 0.50
N THR A 91 4.91 -2.41 0.90
CA THR A 91 4.63 -3.60 0.06
C THR A 91 3.72 -4.55 0.82
N GLY A 92 2.62 -4.99 0.24
CA GLY A 92 1.82 -6.03 0.90
C GLY A 92 0.39 -6.17 0.41
N MET A 93 0.23 -6.19 -0.91
CA MET A 93 -0.96 -6.76 -1.56
C MET A 93 -0.42 -7.69 -2.62
N GLN A 94 0.02 -8.88 -2.21
CA GLN A 94 0.43 -9.90 -3.16
C GLN A 94 -0.79 -10.71 -3.51
N ASP A 95 -1.15 -10.75 -4.79
CA ASP A 95 -2.13 -11.70 -5.28
C ASP A 95 -1.61 -13.11 -4.96
N THR A 96 -2.30 -13.79 -4.07
CA THR A 96 -2.00 -15.18 -3.70
C THR A 96 -2.98 -16.09 -4.42
N PHE A 97 -2.44 -17.08 -5.13
CA PHE A 97 -3.25 -18.13 -5.71
C PHE A 97 -3.39 -19.28 -4.70
N SER A 98 -4.63 -19.66 -4.40
CA SER A 98 -4.94 -20.77 -3.51
C SER A 98 -5.88 -21.76 -4.20
N VAL A 99 -5.69 -23.05 -3.96
CA VAL A 99 -6.59 -24.10 -4.44
C VAL A 99 -7.55 -24.47 -3.33
N ASN A 100 -8.85 -24.45 -3.63
CA ASN A 100 -9.86 -24.94 -2.70
C ASN A 100 -9.62 -26.43 -2.42
N SER A 101 -9.50 -26.81 -1.15
CA SER A 101 -9.26 -28.19 -0.73
C SER A 101 -10.39 -29.16 -1.10
N LYS A 102 -11.57 -28.65 -1.47
CA LYS A 102 -12.74 -29.42 -1.95
C LYS A 102 -12.93 -29.37 -3.47
N SER A 103 -11.95 -28.85 -4.23
CA SER A 103 -12.02 -28.82 -5.68
C SER A 103 -12.20 -30.23 -6.24
N ALA A 104 -13.05 -30.38 -7.27
CA ALA A 104 -13.14 -31.61 -8.05
C ALA A 104 -11.93 -31.81 -8.98
N HIS A 105 -11.11 -30.76 -9.16
CA HIS A 105 -9.97 -30.70 -10.07
C HIS A 105 -8.73 -30.08 -9.39
N PRO A 106 -8.22 -30.69 -8.31
CA PRO A 106 -7.10 -30.12 -7.57
C PRO A 106 -5.80 -30.14 -8.39
N ASP A 107 -5.55 -31.21 -9.16
CA ASP A 107 -4.32 -31.38 -9.92
C ASP A 107 -4.25 -30.40 -11.11
N GLU A 108 -5.36 -30.18 -11.81
CA GLU A 108 -5.45 -29.21 -12.89
C GLU A 108 -5.28 -27.77 -12.39
N ALA A 109 -5.89 -27.44 -11.23
CA ALA A 109 -5.73 -26.14 -10.60
C ALA A 109 -4.26 -25.89 -10.19
N ILE A 110 -3.59 -26.90 -9.61
CA ILE A 110 -2.17 -26.83 -9.27
C ILE A 110 -1.33 -26.63 -10.53
N LYS A 111 -1.58 -27.39 -11.61
CA LYS A 111 -0.87 -27.23 -12.89
C LYS A 111 -1.03 -25.83 -13.47
N PHE A 112 -2.23 -25.26 -13.40
CA PHE A 112 -2.48 -23.90 -13.87
C PHE A 112 -1.72 -22.87 -13.05
N ILE A 113 -1.73 -22.98 -11.71
CA ILE A 113 -0.95 -22.08 -10.84
C ILE A 113 0.55 -22.22 -11.11
N GLN A 114 1.06 -23.44 -11.29
CA GLN A 114 2.47 -23.68 -11.65
C GLN A 114 2.85 -23.00 -12.96
N TRP A 115 1.97 -23.03 -13.96
CA TRP A 115 2.17 -22.32 -15.22
C TRP A 115 2.15 -20.79 -15.01
N LEU A 116 1.18 -20.27 -14.24
CA LEU A 116 1.07 -18.83 -13.96
C LEU A 116 2.30 -18.23 -13.30
N ILE A 117 2.92 -18.97 -12.36
CA ILE A 117 4.11 -18.48 -11.63
C ILE A 117 5.42 -18.82 -12.34
N ALA A 118 5.38 -19.58 -13.45
CA ALA A 118 6.56 -19.86 -14.24
C ALA A 118 7.14 -18.56 -14.83
N PRO A 119 8.46 -18.45 -15.04
CA PRO A 119 9.11 -17.19 -15.43
C PRO A 119 8.47 -16.50 -16.65
N GLU A 120 8.05 -17.26 -17.67
CA GLU A 120 7.44 -16.69 -18.89
C GLU A 120 6.09 -16.02 -18.60
N ALA A 121 5.18 -16.70 -17.88
CA ALA A 121 3.89 -16.12 -17.51
C ALA A 121 4.02 -14.99 -16.49
N ALA A 122 4.94 -15.14 -15.55
CA ALA A 122 5.27 -14.11 -14.58
C ALA A 122 5.86 -12.85 -15.24
N GLN A 123 6.67 -13.00 -16.29
CA GLN A 123 7.19 -11.88 -17.08
C GLN A 123 6.06 -11.18 -17.86
N MET A 124 5.11 -11.94 -18.42
CA MET A 124 3.94 -11.33 -19.08
C MET A 124 3.16 -10.41 -18.13
N VAL A 125 2.95 -10.83 -16.87
CA VAL A 125 2.31 -9.99 -15.85
C VAL A 125 3.18 -8.78 -15.49
N ALA A 126 4.49 -8.99 -15.34
CA ALA A 126 5.46 -7.93 -15.04
C ALA A 126 5.46 -6.82 -16.09
N ASP A 127 5.30 -7.19 -17.35
CA ASP A 127 5.34 -6.28 -18.50
C ASP A 127 4.03 -5.51 -18.71
N THR A 128 2.91 -6.02 -18.20
CA THR A 128 1.58 -5.47 -18.48
C THR A 128 0.96 -4.70 -17.34
N ILE A 129 1.01 -5.22 -16.11
CA ILE A 129 0.10 -4.77 -15.05
C ILE A 129 0.80 -4.35 -13.76
N THR A 130 1.85 -5.05 -13.29
CA THR A 130 2.39 -4.81 -11.94
C THR A 130 3.76 -5.47 -11.72
N LEU A 131 4.33 -5.37 -10.53
CA LEU A 131 5.53 -6.08 -10.11
C LEU A 131 5.21 -7.57 -9.92
N SER A 132 6.03 -8.44 -10.51
CA SER A 132 5.89 -9.88 -10.32
C SER A 132 6.26 -10.32 -8.91
N ASN A 133 5.59 -11.35 -8.40
CA ASN A 133 5.95 -12.05 -7.17
C ASN A 133 6.91 -13.23 -7.41
N THR A 134 7.28 -13.50 -8.67
CA THR A 134 8.22 -14.57 -9.03
C THR A 134 9.67 -14.10 -8.88
N VAL A 135 10.45 -14.85 -8.12
CA VAL A 135 11.87 -14.56 -7.89
C VAL A 135 12.64 -14.53 -9.21
N GLY A 136 13.44 -13.49 -9.42
CA GLY A 136 14.26 -13.33 -10.63
C GLY A 136 13.51 -12.79 -11.85
N VAL A 137 12.22 -12.53 -11.73
CA VAL A 137 11.44 -11.81 -12.75
C VAL A 137 11.49 -10.33 -12.40
N ALA A 138 12.12 -9.54 -13.27
CA ALA A 138 12.16 -8.10 -13.16
C ALA A 138 11.16 -7.49 -14.14
N PRO A 139 10.66 -6.27 -13.87
CA PRO A 139 10.00 -5.48 -14.91
C PRO A 139 10.89 -5.39 -16.15
N SER A 140 10.28 -5.29 -17.34
CA SER A 140 10.95 -4.86 -18.56
C SER A 140 11.61 -3.47 -18.39
N ASP A 141 12.13 -2.87 -19.47
CA ASP A 141 12.80 -1.53 -19.49
C ASP A 141 11.89 -0.35 -19.08
N ASN A 142 10.87 -0.58 -18.24
CA ASN A 142 10.02 0.41 -17.60
C ASN A 142 10.77 1.10 -16.44
N PRO A 143 11.21 2.36 -16.61
CA PRO A 143 12.03 3.05 -15.61
C PRO A 143 11.29 3.30 -14.31
N VAL A 144 9.97 3.47 -14.33
CA VAL A 144 9.15 3.72 -13.13
C VAL A 144 9.11 2.48 -12.24
N MET A 145 8.89 1.32 -12.84
CA MET A 145 8.86 0.05 -12.11
C MET A 145 10.23 -0.28 -11.52
N MET A 146 11.31 0.01 -12.25
CA MET A 146 12.68 -0.12 -11.74
C MET A 146 12.95 0.84 -10.57
N GLN A 147 12.43 2.08 -10.62
CA GLN A 147 12.51 3.00 -9.49
C GLN A 147 11.72 2.51 -8.27
N MET A 148 10.56 1.86 -8.46
CA MET A 148 9.81 1.24 -7.35
C MET A 148 10.60 0.12 -6.67
N VAL A 149 11.21 -0.78 -7.46
CA VAL A 149 12.10 -1.83 -6.94
C VAL A 149 13.30 -1.22 -6.22
N GLN A 150 13.91 -0.17 -6.78
CA GLN A 150 15.04 0.47 -6.16
C GLN A 150 14.67 1.20 -4.86
N ALA A 151 13.49 1.82 -4.81
CA ALA A 151 12.97 2.48 -3.62
C ALA A 151 12.74 1.50 -2.47
N SER A 152 12.26 0.28 -2.76
CA SER A 152 12.01 -0.74 -1.73
C SER A 152 13.29 -1.30 -1.09
N HIS A 153 14.43 -1.22 -1.77
CA HIS A 153 15.71 -1.61 -1.18
C HIS A 153 16.18 -0.69 -0.03
N SER A 154 15.63 0.53 0.09
CA SER A 154 16.00 1.47 1.16
C SER A 154 15.34 1.08 2.49
N ASN A 155 14.01 1.02 2.50
CA ASN A 155 13.22 0.65 3.67
C ASN A 155 11.82 0.26 3.19
N ASP A 156 11.52 -1.03 3.18
CA ASP A 156 10.22 -1.55 2.77
C ASP A 156 9.44 -2.05 3.98
N VAL A 157 8.24 -1.49 4.16
CA VAL A 157 7.35 -1.83 5.27
C VAL A 157 6.24 -2.73 4.75
N ARG A 158 6.08 -3.91 5.35
CA ARG A 158 4.99 -4.83 5.01
C ARG A 158 3.63 -4.22 5.41
N VAL A 159 2.65 -4.28 4.51
CA VAL A 159 1.24 -4.03 4.89
C VAL A 159 0.84 -5.00 5.99
N TRP A 160 0.21 -4.48 7.04
CA TRP A 160 0.02 -5.20 8.29
C TRP A 160 -1.45 -5.42 8.67
N TYR A 161 -2.41 -4.91 7.88
CA TYR A 161 -3.84 -5.17 8.09
C TYR A 161 -4.34 -6.49 7.44
N GLU A 162 -3.45 -7.31 6.88
CA GLU A 162 -3.79 -8.64 6.35
C GLU A 162 -3.83 -9.74 7.43
N PHE A 163 -3.40 -9.43 8.65
CA PHE A 163 -3.31 -10.42 9.73
C PHE A 163 -4.53 -10.37 10.66
N PRO A 164 -4.96 -11.52 11.22
CA PRO A 164 -6.14 -11.57 12.10
C PRO A 164 -6.07 -10.59 13.27
N GLU A 165 -4.89 -10.40 13.87
CA GLU A 165 -4.69 -9.53 15.03
C GLU A 165 -4.89 -8.04 14.75
N THR A 166 -4.80 -7.64 13.48
CA THR A 166 -4.82 -6.23 13.04
C THR A 166 -5.78 -5.98 11.89
N GLY A 167 -6.57 -6.99 11.48
CA GLY A 167 -7.48 -6.91 10.35
C GLY A 167 -8.54 -5.82 10.50
N ASP A 168 -9.00 -5.57 11.73
CA ASP A 168 -9.99 -4.53 12.01
C ASP A 168 -9.39 -3.11 11.97
N VAL A 169 -8.06 -2.98 11.97
CA VAL A 169 -7.41 -1.67 12.00
C VAL A 169 -7.60 -0.91 10.69
N PHE A 170 -7.66 -1.61 9.55
CA PHE A 170 -7.99 -0.97 8.27
C PHE A 170 -9.38 -0.31 8.31
N ALA A 171 -10.38 -1.03 8.83
CA ALA A 171 -11.72 -0.48 8.99
C ALA A 171 -11.73 0.72 9.95
N ALA A 172 -10.95 0.67 11.03
CA ALA A 172 -10.80 1.78 11.96
C ALA A 172 -10.16 3.01 11.29
N VAL A 173 -9.15 2.84 10.44
CA VAL A 173 -8.59 3.95 9.63
C VAL A 173 -9.68 4.55 8.74
N GLN A 174 -10.37 3.73 7.93
CA GLN A 174 -11.40 4.21 7.00
C GLN A 174 -12.51 5.01 7.69
N GLN A 175 -12.93 4.58 8.89
CA GLN A 175 -13.99 5.24 9.65
C GLN A 175 -13.57 6.58 10.28
N ASN A 176 -12.27 6.74 10.61
CA ASN A 176 -11.81 7.86 11.42
C ASN A 176 -10.86 8.83 10.70
N ALA A 177 -10.30 8.45 9.53
CA ALA A 177 -9.33 9.26 8.80
C ALA A 177 -9.88 10.65 8.44
N ALA A 178 -11.13 10.74 7.96
CA ALA A 178 -11.77 12.03 7.67
C ALA A 178 -11.87 12.93 8.91
N ALA A 179 -12.14 12.37 10.09
CA ALA A 179 -12.20 13.15 11.33
C ALA A 179 -10.81 13.66 11.76
N LEU A 180 -9.77 12.83 11.59
CA LEU A 180 -8.37 13.24 11.80
C LEU A 180 -7.99 14.38 10.86
N PHE A 181 -8.19 14.21 9.55
CA PHE A 181 -7.81 15.20 8.53
C PHE A 181 -8.55 16.54 8.68
N LEU A 182 -9.83 16.49 9.05
CA LEU A 182 -10.64 17.69 9.29
C LEU A 182 -10.42 18.30 10.70
N LYS A 183 -9.44 17.81 11.46
CA LYS A 183 -9.14 18.25 12.84
C LYS A 183 -10.35 18.17 13.79
N LYS A 184 -11.30 17.27 13.50
CA LYS A 184 -12.45 16.93 14.36
C LYS A 184 -12.12 15.85 15.39
N MET A 185 -10.94 15.23 15.23
CA MET A 185 -10.35 14.23 16.12
C MET A 185 -8.87 14.55 16.27
N THR A 186 -8.34 14.43 17.48
CA THR A 186 -6.92 14.60 17.74
C THR A 186 -6.10 13.39 17.24
N PRO A 187 -4.81 13.55 16.93
CA PRO A 187 -3.93 12.44 16.61
C PRO A 187 -3.93 11.33 17.67
N GLN A 188 -4.00 11.70 18.96
CA GLN A 188 -4.06 10.75 20.07
C GLN A 188 -5.37 9.94 20.03
N GLU A 189 -6.52 10.59 19.90
CA GLU A 189 -7.82 9.90 19.83
C GLU A 189 -7.88 8.96 18.61
N PHE A 190 -7.34 9.39 17.48
CA PHE A 190 -7.24 8.54 16.29
C PHE A 190 -6.38 7.30 16.57
N ALA A 191 -5.19 7.49 17.14
CA ALA A 191 -4.29 6.40 17.50
C ALA A 191 -4.92 5.43 18.51
N ASP A 192 -5.68 5.94 19.48
CA ASP A 192 -6.43 5.14 20.46
C ASP A 192 -7.52 4.29 19.77
N LYS A 193 -8.22 4.83 18.76
CA LYS A 193 -9.17 4.06 17.95
C LYS A 193 -8.49 2.94 17.16
N LEU A 194 -7.32 3.19 16.60
CA LEU A 194 -6.56 2.15 15.91
C LEU A 194 -6.09 1.06 16.87
N GLN A 195 -5.58 1.44 18.05
CA GLN A 195 -5.15 0.48 19.06
C GLN A 195 -6.31 -0.38 19.59
N ALA A 196 -7.52 0.20 19.72
CA ALA A 196 -8.70 -0.54 20.13
C ALA A 196 -9.15 -1.60 19.10
N ALA A 197 -8.74 -1.46 17.84
CA ALA A 197 -8.99 -2.45 16.78
C ALA A 197 -7.93 -3.57 16.73
N VAL A 198 -6.86 -3.50 17.55
CA VAL A 198 -5.87 -4.56 17.64
C VAL A 198 -6.36 -5.66 18.60
N LYS A 199 -6.29 -6.91 18.15
CA LYS A 199 -6.57 -8.13 18.93
C LYS A 199 -5.27 -8.94 19.08
N PRO A 200 -4.48 -8.73 20.14
CA PRO A 200 -3.18 -9.39 20.27
C PRO A 200 -3.30 -10.91 20.30
N SER A 201 -2.33 -11.60 19.70
CA SER A 201 -2.25 -13.08 19.62
C SER A 201 -2.12 -13.80 20.98
N GLY A 202 -1.98 -13.06 22.09
CA GLY A 202 -1.76 -13.59 23.44
C GLY A 202 -2.94 -13.40 24.41
N GLY A 203 -4.16 -13.19 23.90
CA GLY A 203 -5.40 -13.08 24.68
C GLY A 203 -6.30 -14.31 24.54
#